data_AF-A0A4V6PWA5-F1
#
_entry.id   AF-A0A4V6PWA5-F1
#
_cell.length_a   1.000
_cell.length_b   1.000
_cell.length_c   1.000
_cell.angle_alpha   90.00
_cell.angle_beta   90.00
_cell.angle_gamma   90.00
#
_symmetry.space_group_name_H-M   'P 1'
#
loop_
_entity.id
_entity.type
_entity.pdbx_description
1 polymer ?
#
loop_
_entity_poly.entity_id
_entity_poly.type
_entity_poly.pdbx_seq_one_letter_code
_entity_poly.pdbx_strand_id
1 'polypeptide(L)'
;MSLIKNIQKGSFWLNVLKIGIPFLIIVAVFSLLFKTGGAIFSGDFETVYNVHFANKQWIRFWLSKVVIAMVYGMYIVNKKMK
;
A
#
# COMPACT_ATOMS: atom_id res chain seq x y z
N MET A 1 -1.93 25.60 -1.55
CA MET A 1 -1.44 25.74 -0.17
C MET A 1 -0.11 25.00 0.02
N SER A 2 0.69 25.39 1.02
CA SER A 2 1.90 24.65 1.44
C SER A 2 1.54 23.33 2.11
N LEU A 3 2.31 22.26 1.84
CA LEU A 3 2.12 20.93 2.44
C LEU A 3 2.14 20.96 3.97
N ILE A 4 2.96 21.82 4.56
CA ILE A 4 3.08 22.01 6.01
C ILE A 4 1.75 22.49 6.62
N LYS A 5 1.02 23.36 5.92
CA LYS A 5 -0.30 23.84 6.41
C LYS A 5 -1.38 22.77 6.26
N ASN A 6 -1.25 21.90 5.27
CA ASN A 6 -2.25 20.85 5.01
C ASN A 6 -2.06 19.65 5.96
N ILE A 7 -0.84 19.23 6.24
CA ILE A 7 -0.55 18.05 7.08
C ILE A 7 -0.98 18.22 8.55
N GLN A 8 -1.11 19.47 9.01
CA GLN A 8 -1.63 19.80 10.34
C GLN A 8 -3.15 19.61 10.47
N LYS A 9 -3.88 19.47 9.35
CA LYS A 9 -5.34 19.34 9.36
C LYS A 9 -5.74 17.87 9.50
N GLY A 10 -6.61 17.53 10.45
CA GLY A 10 -7.13 16.16 10.59
C GLY A 10 -7.83 15.65 9.31
N SER A 11 -8.53 16.54 8.60
CA SER A 11 -9.19 16.22 7.32
C SER A 11 -8.21 15.82 6.20
N PHE A 12 -6.96 16.28 6.27
CA PHE A 12 -5.92 15.85 5.34
C PHE A 12 -5.66 14.34 5.49
N TRP A 13 -5.48 13.86 6.72
CA TRP A 13 -5.21 12.46 7.00
C TRP A 13 -6.39 11.55 6.66
N LEU A 14 -7.63 11.98 6.93
CA LEU A 14 -8.82 11.24 6.49
C LEU A 14 -8.85 11.08 4.97
N ASN A 15 -8.50 12.12 4.21
CA ASN A 15 -8.43 12.04 2.75
C ASN A 15 -7.24 11.20 2.28
N VAL A 16 -6.09 11.24 2.98
CA VAL A 16 -4.93 10.41 2.67
C VAL A 16 -5.28 8.94 2.84
N LEU A 17 -5.96 8.57 3.92
CA LEU A 17 -6.40 7.19 4.15
C LEU A 17 -7.44 6.75 3.12
N LYS A 18 -8.40 7.62 2.77
CA LYS A 18 -9.41 7.34 1.71
C LYS A 18 -8.79 6.99 0.36
N ILE A 19 -7.63 7.58 0.02
CA ILE A 19 -6.92 7.30 -1.25
C ILE A 19 -5.88 6.19 -1.07
N GLY A 20 -5.16 6.22 0.03
CA GLY A 20 -4.06 5.32 0.33
C GLY A 20 -4.50 3.87 0.58
N ILE A 21 -5.65 3.64 1.23
CA ILE A 21 -6.14 2.29 1.50
C ILE A 21 -6.47 1.53 0.20
N PRO A 22 -7.29 2.06 -0.73
CA PRO A 22 -7.52 1.41 -2.02
C PRO A 22 -6.23 1.18 -2.80
N PHE A 23 -5.33 2.17 -2.81
CA PHE A 23 -4.05 2.05 -3.51
C PHE A 23 -3.15 0.96 -2.90
N LEU A 24 -3.11 0.84 -1.58
CA LEU A 24 -2.37 -0.21 -0.87
C LEU A 24 -2.86 -1.61 -1.26
N ILE A 25 -4.18 -1.80 -1.36
CA ILE A 25 -4.78 -3.07 -1.78
C ILE A 25 -4.35 -3.41 -3.22
N ILE A 26 -4.43 -2.43 -4.13
CA ILE A 26 -4.03 -2.61 -5.53
C ILE A 26 -2.56 -3.02 -5.60
N VAL A 27 -1.65 -2.29 -4.94
CA VAL A 27 -0.21 -2.59 -4.97
C VAL A 27 0.09 -3.94 -4.30
N ALA A 28 -0.65 -4.32 -3.26
CA ALA A 28 -0.52 -5.63 -2.61
C ALA A 28 -0.88 -6.76 -3.58
N VAL A 29 -2.03 -6.66 -4.25
CA VAL A 29 -2.49 -7.65 -5.23
C VAL A 29 -1.50 -7.75 -6.39
N PHE A 30 -1.08 -6.62 -6.98
CA PHE A 30 -0.08 -6.62 -8.05
C PHE A 30 1.23 -7.27 -7.62
N SER A 31 1.70 -7.03 -6.39
CA SER A 31 2.94 -7.63 -5.88
C SER A 31 2.84 -9.15 -5.74
N LEU A 32 1.68 -9.66 -5.32
CA LEU A 32 1.43 -11.10 -5.20
C LEU A 32 1.35 -11.77 -6.58
N LEU A 33 0.61 -11.15 -7.52
CA LEU A 33 0.47 -11.67 -8.88
C LEU A 33 1.80 -11.67 -9.63
N PHE A 34 2.64 -10.65 -9.43
CA PHE A 34 3.92 -10.53 -10.14
C PHE A 34 4.92 -11.63 -9.76
N LYS A 35 4.96 -12.02 -8.48
CA LYS A 35 5.97 -12.97 -7.98
C LYS A 35 5.44 -14.40 -7.85
N THR A 36 4.19 -14.56 -7.46
CA THR A 36 3.56 -15.88 -7.22
C THR A 36 2.21 -16.02 -7.94
N GLY A 37 1.98 -15.28 -9.03
CA GLY A 37 0.72 -15.34 -9.78
C GLY A 37 0.37 -16.75 -10.26
N GLY A 38 1.35 -17.49 -10.77
CA GLY A 38 1.15 -18.90 -11.16
C GLY A 38 0.64 -19.76 -10.00
N ALA A 39 1.27 -19.64 -8.83
CA ALA A 39 0.87 -20.36 -7.62
C ALA A 39 -0.54 -19.96 -7.13
N ILE A 40 -0.92 -18.69 -7.26
CA ILE A 40 -2.27 -18.22 -6.93
C ILE A 40 -3.31 -18.86 -7.86
N PHE A 41 -3.06 -18.90 -9.17
CA PHE A 41 -4.00 -19.47 -10.15
C PHE A 41 -4.07 -21.00 -10.09
N SER A 42 -3.01 -21.67 -9.66
CA SER A 42 -3.00 -23.13 -9.44
C SER A 42 -3.48 -23.55 -8.05
N GLY A 43 -3.78 -22.59 -7.16
CA GLY A 43 -4.22 -22.87 -5.78
C GLY A 43 -3.11 -23.29 -4.81
N ASP A 44 -1.84 -23.13 -5.17
CA ASP A 44 -0.69 -23.42 -4.32
C ASP A 44 -0.40 -22.24 -3.36
N PHE A 45 -1.24 -22.12 -2.33
CA PHE A 45 -1.10 -21.09 -1.31
C PHE A 45 0.06 -21.32 -0.34
N GLU A 46 0.62 -22.53 -0.28
CA GLU A 46 1.81 -22.82 0.52
C GLU A 46 3.02 -22.08 -0.06
N THR A 47 3.21 -22.15 -1.38
CA THR A 47 4.23 -21.36 -2.07
C THR A 47 4.03 -19.86 -1.87
N VAL A 48 2.80 -19.36 -1.97
CA VAL A 48 2.49 -17.94 -1.72
C VAL A 48 2.87 -17.54 -0.30
N TYR A 49 2.53 -18.35 0.70
CA TYR A 49 2.87 -18.12 2.10
C TYR A 49 4.39 -18.08 2.32
N ASN A 50 5.11 -19.07 1.81
CA ASN A 50 6.55 -19.19 2.01
C ASN A 50 7.36 -18.06 1.33
N VAL A 51 6.87 -17.55 0.19
CA VAL A 51 7.56 -16.51 -0.59
C VAL A 51 7.28 -15.07 -0.12
N HIS A 52 6.17 -14.83 0.57
CA HIS A 52 5.73 -13.48 0.94
C HIS A 52 5.51 -13.26 2.44
N PHE A 53 5.19 -14.31 3.20
CA PHE A 53 4.65 -14.16 4.55
C PHE A 53 5.45 -14.90 5.64
N ALA A 54 6.02 -16.07 5.33
CA ALA A 54 6.84 -16.85 6.27
C ALA A 54 8.08 -16.08 6.74
N ASN A 55 8.68 -16.50 7.87
CA ASN A 55 9.97 -15.98 8.36
C ASN A 55 10.04 -14.45 8.45
N LYS A 56 8.95 -13.80 8.92
CA LYS A 56 8.82 -12.33 9.04
C LYS A 56 8.84 -11.56 7.71
N GLN A 57 8.80 -12.26 6.57
CA GLN A 57 8.74 -11.60 5.25
C GLN A 57 7.45 -10.77 5.10
N TRP A 58 6.38 -11.14 5.80
CA TRP A 58 5.14 -10.34 5.85
C TRP A 58 5.39 -8.90 6.29
N ILE A 59 6.34 -8.66 7.21
CA ILE A 59 6.69 -7.32 7.69
C ILE A 59 7.25 -6.50 6.53
N ARG A 60 8.25 -7.05 5.83
CA ARG A 60 8.86 -6.38 4.67
C ARG A 60 7.83 -6.18 3.55
N PHE A 61 6.98 -7.18 3.32
CA PHE A 61 5.92 -7.14 2.32
C PHE A 61 4.93 -6.00 2.57
N TRP A 62 4.43 -5.86 3.80
CA TRP A 62 3.44 -4.84 4.14
C TRP A 62 4.04 -3.47 4.38
N LEU A 63 5.18 -3.38 5.09
CA LEU A 63 5.82 -2.11 5.44
C LEU A 63 6.14 -1.28 4.19
N SER A 64 6.72 -1.90 3.17
CA SER A 64 7.03 -1.24 1.89
C SER A 64 5.78 -0.66 1.23
N LYS A 65 4.65 -1.38 1.25
CA LYS A 65 3.40 -0.96 0.63
C LYS A 65 2.70 0.14 1.42
N VAL A 66 2.72 0.05 2.75
CA VAL A 66 2.22 1.10 3.64
C VAL A 66 2.97 2.41 3.40
N VAL A 67 4.30 2.37 3.31
CA VAL A 67 5.10 3.57 3.05
C VAL A 67 4.75 4.16 1.69
N ILE A 68 4.74 3.37 0.61
CA ILE A 68 4.44 3.87 -0.74
C ILE A 68 3.00 4.41 -0.81
N ALA A 69 2.03 3.73 -0.20
CA ALA A 69 0.64 4.16 -0.19
C ALA A 69 0.45 5.46 0.60
N MET A 70 1.15 5.63 1.72
CA MET A 70 1.08 6.84 2.53
C MET A 70 1.72 8.03 1.79
N VAL A 71 2.89 7.85 1.17
CA VAL A 71 3.55 8.87 0.35
C VAL A 71 2.68 9.25 -0.86
N TYR A 72 2.13 8.25 -1.56
CA TYR A 72 1.23 8.49 -2.70
C TYR A 72 -0.03 9.24 -2.29
N GLY A 73 -0.69 8.80 -1.21
CA GLY A 73 -1.87 9.46 -0.67
C GLY A 73 -1.59 10.91 -0.27
N MET A 74 -0.48 11.16 0.45
CA MET A 74 -0.04 12.51 0.80
C MET A 74 0.17 13.40 -0.42
N TYR A 75 0.85 12.88 -1.46
CA TYR A 75 1.09 13.62 -2.69
C TYR A 75 -0.21 14.01 -3.39
N ILE A 76 -1.13 13.06 -3.59
CA ILE A 76 -2.40 13.30 -4.27
C ILE A 76 -3.30 14.27 -3.48
N VAL A 77 -3.44 14.06 -2.17
CA VAL A 77 -4.28 14.92 -1.33
C VAL A 77 -3.71 16.32 -1.27
N ASN A 78 -2.40 16.48 -1.08
CA ASN A 78 -1.78 17.80 -1.08
C ASN A 78 -1.97 18.52 -2.42
N LYS A 79 -1.90 17.80 -3.55
CA LYS A 79 -2.17 18.35 -4.89
C LYS A 79 -3.63 18.78 -5.06
N LYS A 80 -4.59 18.04 -4.49
CA LYS A 80 -6.04 18.34 -4.54
C LYS A 80 -6.46 19.46 -3.58
N MET A 81 -5.81 19.58 -2.41
CA MET A 81 -6.06 20.64 -1.42
C MET A 81 -5.23 21.91 -1.69
N LYS A 82 -4.80 22.12 -2.94
CA LYS A 82 -4.02 23.30 -3.30
C LYS A 82 -4.88 24.55 -3.26
#